data_AF-A0A166UNS8-F1
#
_entry.id   AF-A0A166UNS8-F1
#
_cell.length_a   1.000
_cell.length_b   1.000
_cell.length_c   1.000
_cell.angle_alpha   90.00
_cell.angle_beta   90.00
_cell.angle_gamma   90.00
#
_symmetry.space_group_name_H-M   'P 1'
#
loop_
_entity.id
_entity.type
_entity.pdbx_description
1 polymer ?
#
loop_
_entity_poly.entity_id
_entity_poly.type
_entity_poly.pdbx_seq_one_letter_code
_entity_poly.pdbx_strand_id
1 'polypeptide(L)'
;MTNKHGATASSIFIEFLSSEDIANTPIEELVEFVNKKSRKWISNSKMTTEVLQQAARDSYRLDRCLYEPLTTAITCSFNCIQAFDKELKAINKAGNRYLRYYLIESAGSVVCHILEYQEYYQKKLAKITIHHHKRALALTSRKLIRMIFGLLAKNQLYFSNRVD
;
A
#
# COMPACT_ATOMS: atom_id res chain seq x y z
N MET A 1 3.65 -4.98 9.19
CA MET A 1 2.72 -4.01 9.82
C MET A 1 1.30 -4.46 9.53
N THR A 2 0.60 -4.98 10.52
CA THR A 2 -0.83 -5.28 10.45
C THR A 2 -1.58 -4.00 10.12
N ASN A 3 -2.44 -4.01 9.10
CA ASN A 3 -3.26 -2.85 8.76
C ASN A 3 -4.32 -2.66 9.87
N LYS A 4 -3.99 -1.85 10.89
CA LYS A 4 -4.82 -1.63 12.08
C LYS A 4 -6.18 -0.99 11.74
N HIS A 5 -6.28 -0.32 10.59
CA HIS A 5 -7.48 0.35 10.12
C HIS A 5 -7.82 -0.16 8.71
N GLY A 6 -8.31 -1.40 8.65
CA GLY A 6 -8.77 -2.00 7.40
C GLY A 6 -9.89 -1.19 6.75
N ALA A 7 -10.08 -1.34 5.43
CA ALA A 7 -11.11 -0.62 4.68
C ALA A 7 -12.52 -0.79 5.29
N THR A 8 -12.83 -2.00 5.76
CA THR A 8 -14.09 -2.30 6.46
C THR A 8 -14.24 -1.50 7.75
N ALA A 9 -13.21 -1.40 8.57
CA ALA A 9 -13.25 -0.65 9.82
C ALA A 9 -13.45 0.84 9.56
N SER A 10 -12.73 1.42 8.59
CA SER A 10 -12.92 2.82 8.21
C SER A 10 -14.33 3.10 7.68
N SER A 11 -14.91 2.18 6.90
CA SER A 11 -16.29 2.31 6.42
C SER A 11 -17.30 2.28 7.55
N ILE A 12 -17.09 1.45 8.58
CA ILE A 12 -17.95 1.42 9.77
C ILE A 12 -17.96 2.79 10.45
N PHE A 13 -16.79 3.41 10.68
CA PHE A 13 -16.71 4.72 11.34
C PHE A 13 -17.21 5.90 10.50
N ILE A 14 -17.26 5.77 9.17
CA ILE A 14 -17.72 6.84 8.27
C ILE A 14 -19.22 6.73 8.03
N GLU A 15 -19.75 5.51 7.92
CA GLU A 15 -21.14 5.27 7.53
C GLU A 15 -22.09 5.11 8.72
N PHE A 16 -21.59 4.69 9.90
CA PHE A 16 -22.38 4.67 11.14
C PHE A 16 -22.06 5.89 12.00
N LEU A 17 -23.11 6.61 12.43
CA LEU A 17 -22.99 7.85 13.21
C LEU A 17 -22.79 7.61 14.70
N SER A 18 -23.22 6.45 15.21
CA SER A 18 -23.08 6.07 16.63
C SER A 18 -22.85 4.56 16.82
N SER A 19 -22.32 4.20 17.99
CA SER A 19 -22.23 2.80 18.44
C SER A 19 -23.62 2.17 18.65
N GLU A 20 -24.63 2.98 18.99
CA GLU A 20 -26.02 2.53 19.12
C GLU A 20 -26.62 2.11 17.78
N ASP A 21 -26.33 2.84 16.70
CA ASP A 21 -26.78 2.46 15.36
C ASP A 21 -26.21 1.08 14.99
N ILE A 22 -24.93 0.83 15.29
CA ILE A 22 -24.29 -0.46 15.06
C ILE A 22 -24.94 -1.57 15.89
N ALA A 23 -25.24 -1.30 17.16
CA ALA A 23 -25.82 -2.27 18.09
C ALA A 23 -27.28 -2.64 17.76
N ASN A 24 -28.03 -1.70 17.16
CA ASN A 24 -29.45 -1.83 16.83
C ASN A 24 -29.71 -2.29 15.38
N THR A 25 -28.70 -2.22 14.50
CA THR A 25 -28.79 -2.72 13.13
C THR A 25 -29.04 -4.24 13.15
N PRO A 26 -29.97 -4.78 12.34
CA PRO A 26 -30.17 -6.23 12.28
C PRO A 26 -28.89 -6.94 11.83
N ILE A 27 -28.63 -8.11 12.41
CA ILE A 27 -27.36 -8.83 12.19
C ILE A 27 -27.17 -9.21 10.72
N GLU A 28 -28.26 -9.49 10.01
CA GLU A 28 -28.28 -9.81 8.58
C GLU A 28 -27.78 -8.64 7.72
N GLU A 29 -28.27 -7.43 7.99
CA GLU A 29 -27.88 -6.22 7.26
C GLU A 29 -26.42 -5.85 7.55
N LEU A 30 -25.98 -6.02 8.80
CA LEU A 30 -24.61 -5.78 9.18
C LEU A 30 -23.64 -6.77 8.52
N VAL A 31 -24.04 -8.05 8.41
CA VAL A 31 -23.28 -9.08 7.68
C VAL A 31 -23.20 -8.73 6.19
N GLU A 32 -24.30 -8.29 5.58
CA GLU A 32 -24.30 -7.85 4.20
C GLU A 32 -23.36 -6.66 3.98
N PHE A 33 -23.43 -5.66 4.86
CA PHE A 33 -22.56 -4.48 4.84
C PHE A 33 -21.08 -4.88 4.93
N VAL A 34 -20.72 -5.70 5.91
CA VAL A 34 -19.34 -6.16 6.12
C VAL A 34 -18.86 -6.99 4.93
N ASN A 35 -19.69 -7.88 4.38
CA ASN A 35 -19.35 -8.67 3.20
C ASN A 35 -19.12 -7.80 1.96
N LYS A 36 -19.95 -6.77 1.78
CA LYS A 36 -19.83 -5.79 0.69
C LYS A 36 -18.51 -5.01 0.79
N LYS A 37 -18.16 -4.50 1.97
CA LYS A 37 -16.95 -3.68 2.17
C LYS A 37 -15.67 -4.51 2.23
N SER A 38 -15.72 -5.71 2.81
CA SER A 38 -14.57 -6.62 2.92
C SER A 38 -14.30 -7.44 1.66
N ARG A 39 -15.20 -7.39 0.65
CA ARG A 39 -15.14 -8.22 -0.57
C ARG A 39 -15.11 -9.72 -0.26
N LYS A 40 -15.88 -10.16 0.75
CA LYS A 40 -15.97 -11.56 1.24
C LYS A 40 -14.64 -12.15 1.75
N TRP A 41 -13.69 -11.32 2.17
CA TRP A 41 -12.39 -11.78 2.66
C TRP A 41 -12.43 -12.27 4.12
N ILE A 42 -13.44 -11.85 4.89
CA ILE A 42 -13.64 -12.28 6.28
C ILE A 42 -14.31 -13.66 6.26
N SER A 43 -13.60 -14.69 6.72
CA SER A 43 -14.07 -16.08 6.69
C SER A 43 -15.35 -16.30 7.50
N ASN A 44 -15.37 -15.84 8.75
CA ASN A 44 -16.52 -15.96 9.65
C ASN A 44 -17.23 -14.62 9.82
N SER A 45 -17.88 -14.15 8.75
CA SER A 45 -18.55 -12.85 8.72
C SER A 45 -19.59 -12.70 9.84
N LYS A 46 -20.45 -13.70 10.04
CA LYS A 46 -21.51 -13.71 11.07
C LYS A 46 -20.95 -13.59 12.51
N MET A 47 -19.94 -14.39 12.84
CA MET A 47 -19.29 -14.33 14.16
C MET A 47 -18.60 -12.98 14.38
N THR A 48 -17.98 -12.43 13.34
CA THR A 48 -17.29 -11.12 13.43
C THR A 48 -18.28 -9.99 13.67
N THR A 49 -19.44 -10.02 13.00
CA THR A 49 -20.51 -9.04 13.21
C THR A 49 -21.18 -9.18 14.57
N GLU A 50 -21.32 -10.39 15.11
CA GLU A 50 -21.83 -10.60 16.47
C GLU A 50 -20.87 -10.00 17.51
N VAL A 51 -19.56 -10.25 17.36
CA VAL A 51 -18.53 -9.64 18.21
C VAL A 51 -18.53 -8.11 18.07
N LEU A 52 -18.72 -7.60 16.85
CA LEU A 52 -18.80 -6.16 16.61
C LEU A 52 -20.02 -5.52 17.28
N GLN A 53 -21.21 -6.14 17.17
CA GLN A 53 -22.41 -5.67 17.86
C GLN A 53 -22.24 -5.74 19.37
N GLN A 54 -21.64 -6.81 19.88
CA GLN A 54 -21.38 -6.94 21.31
C GLN A 54 -20.43 -5.84 21.80
N ALA A 55 -19.33 -5.61 21.08
CA ALA A 55 -18.41 -4.52 21.40
C ALA A 55 -19.09 -3.14 21.32
N ALA A 56 -20.01 -2.93 20.37
CA ALA A 56 -20.77 -1.69 20.27
C ALA A 56 -21.74 -1.51 21.44
N ARG A 57 -22.36 -2.58 21.94
CA ARG A 57 -23.22 -2.58 23.15
C ARG A 57 -22.43 -2.31 24.43
N ASP A 58 -21.23 -2.89 24.52
CA ASP A 58 -20.34 -2.73 25.68
C ASP A 58 -19.57 -1.39 25.65
N SER A 59 -19.59 -0.69 24.51
CA SER A 59 -18.95 0.61 24.36
C SER A 59 -19.65 1.68 25.21
N TYR A 60 -18.85 2.59 25.77
CA TYR A 60 -19.35 3.66 26.61
C TYR A 60 -20.34 4.55 25.85
N ARG A 61 -21.51 4.80 26.45
CA ARG A 61 -22.56 5.63 25.86
C ARG A 61 -22.19 7.09 26.07
N LEU A 62 -22.00 7.83 24.98
CA LEU A 62 -21.81 9.27 25.04
C LEU A 62 -23.16 9.95 25.29
N ASP A 63 -23.14 11.10 25.97
CA ASP A 63 -24.34 11.92 26.09
C ASP A 63 -24.75 12.47 24.72
N ARG A 64 -26.06 12.60 24.47
CA ARG A 64 -26.63 12.87 23.14
C ARG A 64 -26.09 14.17 22.53
N CYS A 65 -25.80 15.17 23.36
CA CYS A 65 -25.24 16.46 22.96
C CYS A 65 -23.79 16.39 22.44
N LEU A 66 -23.05 15.31 22.71
CA LEU A 66 -21.64 15.17 22.34
C LEU A 66 -21.40 14.33 21.09
N TYR A 67 -22.40 13.56 20.63
CA TYR A 67 -22.25 12.63 19.51
C TYR A 67 -21.90 13.33 18.21
N GLU A 68 -22.71 14.31 17.80
CA GLU A 68 -22.52 14.99 16.52
C GLU A 68 -21.15 15.66 16.42
N PRO A 69 -20.72 16.53 17.35
CA PRO A 69 -19.41 17.19 17.24
C PRO A 69 -18.25 16.18 17.30
N LEU A 70 -18.37 15.12 18.11
CA LEU A 70 -17.33 14.10 18.21
C LEU A 70 -17.23 13.25 16.94
N THR A 71 -18.36 12.74 16.44
CA THR A 71 -18.43 11.95 15.21
C THR A 71 -17.93 12.76 14.02
N THR A 72 -18.30 14.05 13.93
CA THR A 72 -17.76 14.96 12.91
C THR A 72 -16.24 15.11 13.06
N ALA A 73 -15.72 15.36 14.27
CA ALA A 73 -14.28 15.51 14.50
C ALA A 73 -13.48 14.23 14.15
N ILE A 74 -14.00 13.06 14.50
CA ILE A 74 -13.41 11.75 14.16
C ILE A 74 -13.42 11.55 12.64
N THR A 75 -14.55 11.82 11.99
CA THR A 75 -14.70 11.69 10.53
C THR A 75 -13.73 12.62 9.79
N CYS A 76 -13.62 13.88 10.22
CA CYS A 76 -12.63 14.83 9.68
C CYS A 76 -11.20 14.29 9.83
N SER A 77 -10.85 13.74 10.99
CA SER A 77 -9.53 13.17 11.25
C SER A 77 -9.22 11.99 10.33
N PHE A 78 -10.17 11.08 10.13
CA PHE A 78 -10.03 9.96 9.19
C PHE A 78 -9.87 10.43 7.75
N ASN A 79 -10.65 11.44 7.33
CA ASN A 79 -10.53 12.00 5.98
C ASN A 79 -9.14 12.62 5.75
N CYS A 80 -8.61 13.35 6.73
CA CYS A 80 -7.24 13.86 6.67
C CYS A 80 -6.20 12.73 6.57
N ILE A 81 -6.31 11.69 7.41
CA ILE A 81 -5.39 10.53 7.36
C ILE A 81 -5.43 9.87 5.98
N GLN A 82 -6.61 9.65 5.41
CA GLN A 82 -6.76 9.07 4.08
C GLN A 82 -6.19 9.97 2.98
N ALA A 83 -6.38 11.29 3.09
CA ALA A 83 -5.81 12.25 2.15
C ALA A 83 -4.28 12.20 2.19
N PHE A 84 -3.68 12.24 3.38
CA PHE A 84 -2.24 12.17 3.54
C PHE A 84 -1.65 10.84 3.07
N ASP A 85 -2.30 9.70 3.31
CA ASP A 85 -1.83 8.40 2.78
C ASP A 85 -1.87 8.37 1.24
N LYS A 86 -2.89 8.97 0.62
CA LYS A 86 -2.96 9.11 -0.84
C LYS A 86 -1.85 10.01 -1.37
N GLU A 87 -1.58 11.14 -0.72
CA GLU A 87 -0.50 12.06 -1.08
C GLU A 87 0.87 11.40 -0.93
N LEU A 88 1.13 10.71 0.19
CA LEU A 88 2.36 9.95 0.39
C LEU A 88 2.56 8.90 -0.70
N LYS A 89 1.51 8.18 -1.11
CA LYS A 89 1.58 7.23 -2.24
C LYS A 89 1.90 7.92 -3.56
N ALA A 90 1.31 9.10 -3.81
CA ALA A 90 1.59 9.89 -5.02
C ALA A 90 3.04 10.38 -5.05
N ILE A 91 3.55 10.90 -3.93
CA ILE A 91 4.93 11.36 -3.77
C ILE A 91 5.90 10.18 -3.93
N ASN A 92 5.66 9.05 -3.27
CA ASN A 92 6.47 7.84 -3.41
C ASN A 92 6.49 7.32 -4.86
N LYS A 93 5.37 7.44 -5.58
CA LYS A 93 5.29 7.07 -7.00
C LYS A 93 6.01 8.08 -7.91
N ALA A 94 5.97 9.37 -7.57
CA ALA A 94 6.67 10.41 -8.28
C ALA A 94 8.19 10.23 -8.16
N GLY A 95 8.68 9.87 -6.96
CA GLY A 95 10.08 9.59 -6.68
C GLY A 95 11.03 10.70 -7.13
N ASN A 96 12.33 10.47 -7.02
CA ASN A 96 13.31 11.40 -7.60
C ASN A 96 13.46 11.10 -9.10
N ARG A 97 13.00 12.05 -9.94
CA ARG A 97 13.05 11.95 -11.40
C ARG A 97 14.47 11.76 -11.92
N TYR A 98 15.43 12.50 -11.35
CA TYR A 98 16.84 12.42 -11.72
C TYR A 98 17.43 11.05 -11.35
N LEU A 99 17.14 10.57 -10.14
CA LEU A 99 17.60 9.24 -9.72
C LEU A 99 17.08 8.15 -10.68
N ARG A 100 15.80 8.23 -11.08
CA ARG A 100 15.22 7.27 -12.03
C ARG A 100 15.89 7.34 -13.39
N TYR A 101 16.19 8.54 -13.88
CA TYR A 101 16.88 8.75 -15.15
C TYR A 101 18.28 8.12 -15.13
N TYR A 102 19.11 8.48 -14.14
CA TYR A 102 20.47 7.98 -14.03
C TYR A 102 20.55 6.46 -13.81
N LEU A 103 19.59 5.86 -13.10
CA LEU A 103 19.54 4.41 -12.93
C LEU A 103 19.21 3.68 -14.25
N ILE A 104 18.39 4.28 -15.10
CA ILE A 104 18.03 3.75 -16.42
C ILE A 104 19.22 3.88 -17.38
N GLU A 105 19.91 5.02 -17.35
CA GLU A 105 21.12 5.27 -18.13
C GLU A 105 22.28 4.34 -17.71
N SER A 106 22.49 4.19 -16.41
CA SER A 106 23.48 3.26 -15.83
C SER A 106 23.18 1.83 -16.25
N ALA A 107 21.91 1.42 -16.27
CA ALA A 107 21.53 0.09 -16.77
C ALA A 107 21.85 -0.08 -18.26
N GLY A 108 21.76 0.97 -19.07
CA GLY A 108 22.21 0.97 -20.46
C GLY A 108 23.70 0.71 -20.58
N SER A 109 24.52 1.44 -19.81
CA SER A 109 25.98 1.23 -19.77
C SER A 109 26.34 -0.18 -19.28
N VAL A 110 25.70 -0.66 -18.22
CA VAL A 110 25.91 -2.03 -17.69
C VAL A 110 25.56 -3.11 -18.71
N VAL A 111 24.53 -2.90 -19.52
CA VAL A 111 24.17 -3.82 -20.63
C VAL A 111 25.27 -3.88 -21.69
N CYS A 112 26.00 -2.78 -21.92
CA CYS A 112 27.10 -2.74 -22.88
C CYS A 112 28.39 -3.35 -22.35
N HIS A 113 28.61 -3.36 -21.03
CA HIS A 113 29.89 -3.77 -20.43
C HIS A 113 29.84 -5.10 -19.68
N ILE A 114 28.67 -5.57 -19.23
CA ILE A 114 28.53 -6.80 -18.44
C ILE A 114 27.63 -7.80 -19.16
N LEU A 115 28.23 -8.93 -19.55
CA LEU A 115 27.56 -10.00 -20.32
C LEU A 115 26.28 -10.51 -19.66
N GLU A 116 26.30 -10.74 -18.34
CA GLU A 116 25.13 -11.25 -17.59
C GLU A 116 23.91 -10.33 -17.69
N TYR A 117 24.13 -9.01 -17.77
CA TYR A 117 23.05 -8.03 -17.94
C TYR A 117 22.62 -7.90 -19.40
N GLN A 118 23.56 -8.05 -20.34
CA GLN A 118 23.27 -8.09 -21.77
C GLN A 118 22.34 -9.26 -22.14
N GLU A 119 22.65 -10.47 -21.69
CA GLU A 119 21.82 -11.65 -21.91
C GLU A 119 20.42 -11.49 -21.31
N TYR A 120 20.36 -10.97 -20.08
CA TYR A 120 19.08 -10.68 -19.42
C TYR A 120 18.24 -9.69 -20.23
N TYR A 121 18.86 -8.60 -20.70
CA TYR A 121 18.20 -7.58 -21.49
C TYR A 121 17.62 -8.16 -22.80
N GLN A 122 18.42 -8.92 -23.55
CA GLN A 122 17.97 -9.55 -24.81
C GLN A 122 16.80 -10.52 -24.58
N LYS A 123 16.91 -11.35 -23.52
CA LYS A 123 15.83 -12.26 -23.12
C LYS A 123 14.54 -11.53 -22.75
N LYS A 124 14.60 -10.31 -22.21
CA LYS A 124 13.41 -9.51 -21.89
C LYS A 124 12.86 -8.78 -23.12
N LEU A 125 13.71 -8.36 -24.03
CA LEU A 125 13.32 -7.74 -25.29
C LEU A 125 12.53 -8.72 -26.16
N ALA A 126 13.00 -9.96 -26.29
CA ALA A 126 12.35 -11.01 -27.09
C ALA A 126 10.95 -11.44 -26.58
N LYS A 127 10.58 -11.11 -25.34
CA LYS A 127 9.32 -11.56 -24.72
C LYS A 127 8.09 -10.75 -25.09
N ILE A 128 8.26 -9.55 -25.63
CA ILE A 128 7.19 -8.56 -25.73
C ILE A 128 7.31 -7.86 -27.08
N THR A 129 6.18 -7.62 -27.73
CA THR A 129 6.13 -6.97 -29.05
C THR A 129 6.10 -5.43 -28.92
N ILE A 130 5.30 -4.91 -27.98
CA ILE A 130 5.07 -3.47 -27.83
C ILE A 130 5.98 -2.84 -26.75
N HIS A 131 6.57 -1.68 -27.07
CA HIS A 131 7.49 -0.92 -26.20
C HIS A 131 8.62 -1.80 -25.60
N HIS A 132 9.06 -2.80 -26.34
CA HIS A 132 9.99 -3.84 -25.89
C HIS A 132 11.31 -3.26 -25.36
N HIS A 133 11.89 -2.27 -26.04
CA HIS A 133 13.12 -1.60 -25.62
C HIS A 133 12.98 -0.91 -24.25
N LYS A 134 12.00 0.01 -24.13
CA LYS A 134 11.74 0.76 -22.88
C LYS A 134 11.45 -0.19 -21.71
N ARG A 135 10.69 -1.27 -21.96
CA ARG A 135 10.33 -2.25 -20.92
C ARG A 135 11.50 -3.15 -20.53
N ALA A 136 12.29 -3.61 -21.49
CA ALA A 136 13.49 -4.41 -21.22
C ALA A 136 14.51 -3.61 -20.41
N LEU A 137 14.75 -2.34 -20.75
CA LEU A 137 15.65 -1.46 -20.01
C LEU A 137 15.16 -1.21 -18.58
N ALA A 138 13.86 -0.97 -18.38
CA ALA A 138 13.27 -0.78 -17.05
C ALA A 138 13.32 -2.03 -16.16
N LEU A 139 13.25 -3.24 -16.76
CA LEU A 139 13.40 -4.50 -16.03
C LEU A 139 14.86 -4.78 -15.67
N THR A 140 15.78 -4.42 -16.57
CA THR A 140 17.22 -4.55 -16.35
C THR A 140 17.69 -3.59 -15.25
N SER A 141 17.19 -2.35 -15.27
CA SER A 141 17.41 -1.37 -14.19
C SER A 141 16.91 -1.90 -12.84
N ARG A 142 15.76 -2.59 -12.80
CA ARG A 142 15.27 -3.22 -11.57
C ARG A 142 16.16 -4.37 -11.08
N LYS A 143 16.77 -5.15 -11.98
CA LYS A 143 17.77 -6.16 -11.63
C LYS A 143 19.00 -5.49 -11.00
N LEU A 144 19.49 -4.41 -11.63
CA LEU A 144 20.63 -3.63 -11.15
C LEU A 144 20.39 -3.00 -9.77
N ILE A 145 19.24 -2.35 -9.57
CA ILE A 145 18.86 -1.73 -8.29
C ILE A 145 18.84 -2.75 -7.15
N ARG A 146 18.35 -3.97 -7.41
CA ARG A 146 18.35 -5.04 -6.41
C ARG A 146 19.76 -5.47 -6.03
N MET A 147 20.68 -5.53 -6.99
CA MET A 147 22.09 -5.81 -6.73
C MET A 147 22.71 -4.69 -5.88
N ILE A 148 22.54 -3.42 -6.29
CA ILE A 148 23.03 -2.25 -5.54
C ILE A 148 22.50 -2.27 -4.10
N PHE A 149 21.19 -2.47 -3.92
CA PHE A 149 20.58 -2.53 -2.59
C PHE A 149 21.15 -3.68 -1.75
N GLY A 150 21.39 -4.85 -2.35
CA GLY A 150 22.03 -5.97 -1.69
C GLY A 150 23.47 -5.69 -1.25
N LEU A 151 24.23 -4.94 -2.05
CA LEU A 151 25.59 -4.51 -1.72
C LEU A 151 25.59 -3.47 -0.58
N LEU A 152 24.69 -2.49 -0.66
CA LEU A 152 24.50 -1.47 0.39
C LEU A 152 24.10 -2.10 1.72
N ALA A 153 23.16 -3.04 1.71
CA ALA A 153 22.70 -3.74 2.92
C ALA A 153 23.81 -4.58 3.58
N LYS A 154 24.80 -5.03 2.79
CA LYS A 154 25.98 -5.75 3.28
C LYS A 154 27.15 -4.83 3.65
N ASN A 155 26.97 -3.50 3.59
CA ASN A 155 28.01 -2.48 3.80
C ASN A 155 29.27 -2.69 2.93
N GLN A 156 29.11 -3.33 1.76
CA GLN A 156 30.18 -3.57 0.81
C GLN A 156 30.20 -2.42 -0.21
N LEU A 157 30.77 -1.26 0.14
CA LEU A 157 31.03 -0.18 -0.83
C LEU A 157 32.54 -0.09 -1.15
N TYR A 158 32.83 -0.36 -2.43
CA TYR A 158 33.97 0.10 -3.23
C TYR A 158 35.37 -0.15 -2.66
N PHE A 159 35.92 -1.33 -2.91
CA PHE A 159 37.36 -1.44 -3.08
C PHE A 159 37.75 -0.66 -4.34
N SER A 160 38.08 0.62 -4.19
CA SER A 160 38.96 1.30 -5.14
C SER A 160 40.36 0.78 -4.86
N ASN A 161 40.70 -0.40 -5.39
CA ASN A 161 42.09 -0.66 -5.69
C ASN A 161 42.43 0.25 -6.88
N ARG A 162 42.75 1.52 -6.58
CA ARG A 162 43.71 2.24 -7.40
C ARG A 162 45.01 1.45 -7.22
N VAL A 163 45.31 0.62 -8.22
CA VAL A 163 46.64 0.06 -8.37
C VAL A 163 47.46 1.20 -8.98
N ASP A 164 48.45 1.66 -8.22
CA ASP A 164 49.56 2.49 -8.66
C ASP A 164 50.31 1.87 -9.84
#